data_AF-A0A078R9L5-F1
#
_entry.id   AF-A0A078R9L5-F1
#
_cell.length_a   1.000
_cell.length_b   1.000
_cell.length_c   1.000
_cell.angle_alpha   90.00
_cell.angle_beta   90.00
_cell.angle_gamma   90.00
#
_symmetry.space_group_name_H-M   'P 1'
#
loop_
_entity.id
_entity.type
_entity.pdbx_description
1 polymer ?
#
loop_
_entity_poly.entity_id
_entity_poly.type
_entity_poly.pdbx_seq_one_letter_code
_entity_poly.pdbx_strand_id
1 'polypeptide(L)'
;MKKNIKEAIKEHLYANEFAADPNNPGFVDRFIEHTKAAEWGANWRINSVWHDAKECPERKRNYLAQCKNGRFNVIPDSMNWDNFYKKAEIIRWAYIEDLLPNMED
;
A
#
# COMPACT_ATOMS: atom_id res chain seq x y z
N MET A 1 16.78 -16.97 -18.04
CA MET A 1 15.86 -15.97 -17.48
C MET A 1 15.76 -16.18 -15.97
N LYS A 2 15.82 -15.12 -15.16
CA LYS A 2 15.55 -15.25 -13.72
C LYS A 2 14.05 -15.53 -13.54
N LYS A 3 13.71 -16.60 -12.83
CA LYS A 3 12.31 -16.94 -12.51
C LYS A 3 11.66 -15.80 -11.72
N ASN A 4 10.35 -15.62 -11.91
CA ASN A 4 9.63 -14.67 -11.08
C ASN A 4 9.59 -15.18 -9.62
N ILE A 5 9.47 -14.27 -8.65
CA ILE A 5 9.53 -14.65 -7.23
C ILE A 5 8.38 -15.59 -6.81
N LYS A 6 7.22 -15.51 -7.46
CA LYS A 6 6.06 -16.39 -7.19
C LYS A 6 6.34 -17.84 -7.63
N GLU A 7 6.98 -18.02 -8.80
CA GLU A 7 7.42 -19.32 -9.30
C GLU A 7 8.49 -19.93 -8.40
N ALA A 8 9.47 -19.13 -7.96
CA ALA A 8 10.53 -19.59 -7.07
C ALA A 8 9.98 -20.03 -5.70
N ILE A 9 9.03 -19.27 -5.13
CA ILE A 9 8.35 -19.63 -3.88
C ILE A 9 7.53 -20.91 -4.07
N LYS A 10 6.77 -21.03 -5.16
CA LYS A 10 5.95 -22.22 -5.45
C LYS A 10 6.81 -23.49 -5.53
N GLU A 11 7.93 -23.45 -6.26
CA GLU A 11 8.87 -24.57 -6.35
C GLU A 11 9.50 -24.93 -5.00
N HIS A 12 9.93 -23.93 -4.24
CA HIS A 12 10.51 -24.17 -2.91
C HIS A 12 9.49 -24.82 -1.96
N LEU A 13 8.22 -24.39 -2.01
CA LEU A 13 7.16 -24.99 -1.20
C LEU A 13 6.94 -26.45 -1.58
N TYR A 14 6.76 -26.77 -2.87
CA TYR A 14 6.57 -28.18 -3.30
C TYR A 14 7.76 -29.09 -3.00
N ALA A 15 8.98 -28.56 -2.93
CA ALA A 15 10.17 -29.35 -2.58
C ALA A 15 10.25 -29.71 -1.09
N ASN A 16 9.43 -29.09 -0.23
CA ASN A 16 9.40 -29.38 1.21
C ASN A 16 8.35 -30.46 1.52
N GLU A 17 8.76 -31.51 2.27
CA GLU A 17 7.92 -32.69 2.58
C GLU A 17 6.58 -32.34 3.26
N PHE A 18 6.52 -31.26 4.03
CA PHE A 18 5.27 -30.79 4.68
C PHE A 18 4.20 -30.31 3.68
N ALA A 19 4.62 -29.75 2.55
CA ALA A 19 3.73 -29.23 1.52
C ALA A 19 3.36 -30.29 0.46
N ALA A 20 4.10 -31.40 0.43
CA ALA A 20 3.90 -32.55 -0.44
C ALA A 20 3.18 -33.72 0.28
N ASP A 21 2.61 -33.49 1.47
CA ASP A 21 1.80 -34.48 2.19
C ASP A 21 0.63 -34.95 1.30
N PRO A 22 0.56 -36.25 0.96
CA PRO A 22 -0.53 -36.81 0.16
C PRO A 22 -1.92 -36.62 0.78
N ASN A 23 -2.00 -36.43 2.10
CA ASN A 23 -3.25 -36.15 2.81
C ASN A 23 -3.65 -34.66 2.73
N ASN A 24 -2.80 -33.81 2.17
CA ASN A 24 -3.03 -32.38 2.05
C ASN A 24 -2.62 -31.80 0.66
N PRO A 25 -3.15 -32.34 -0.44
CA PRO A 25 -2.69 -32.03 -1.80
C PRO A 25 -2.94 -30.58 -2.26
N GLY A 26 -3.66 -29.78 -1.47
CA GLY A 26 -3.97 -28.37 -1.78
C GLY A 26 -3.26 -27.35 -0.90
N PHE A 27 -2.29 -27.75 -0.07
CA PHE A 27 -1.60 -26.82 0.84
C PHE A 27 -0.93 -25.67 0.11
N VAL A 28 -0.12 -25.97 -0.92
CA VAL A 28 0.63 -24.95 -1.66
C VAL A 28 -0.32 -23.96 -2.35
N ASP A 29 -1.41 -24.46 -2.95
CA ASP A 29 -2.38 -23.59 -3.62
C ASP A 29 -3.12 -22.68 -2.60
N ARG A 30 -3.54 -23.22 -1.44
CA ARG A 30 -4.16 -22.40 -0.37
C ARG A 30 -3.18 -21.39 0.23
N PHE A 31 -1.91 -21.78 0.40
CA PHE A 31 -0.87 -20.87 0.86
C PHE A 31 -0.71 -19.70 -0.12
N ILE A 32 -0.63 -19.98 -1.43
CA ILE A 32 -0.53 -18.95 -2.46
C ILE A 32 -1.81 -18.08 -2.50
N GLU A 33 -3.00 -18.65 -2.36
CA GLU A 33 -4.23 -17.86 -2.23
C GLU A 33 -4.18 -16.91 -1.01
N HIS A 34 -3.68 -17.37 0.14
CA HIS A 34 -3.46 -16.49 1.29
C HIS A 34 -2.45 -15.37 1.01
N THR A 35 -1.40 -15.64 0.22
CA THR A 35 -0.47 -14.56 -0.19
C THR A 35 -1.14 -13.51 -1.07
N LYS A 36 -2.13 -13.89 -1.91
CA LYS A 36 -2.93 -12.93 -2.69
C LYS A 36 -3.80 -12.09 -1.78
N ALA A 37 -4.37 -12.67 -0.73
CA ALA A 37 -5.15 -11.93 0.26
C ALA A 37 -4.28 -10.91 1.01
N ALA A 38 -3.04 -11.27 1.36
CA ALA A 38 -2.09 -10.34 1.97
C ALA A 38 -1.66 -9.22 1.00
N GLU A 39 -1.37 -9.56 -0.26
CA GLU A 39 -1.06 -8.58 -1.33
C GLU A 39 -2.23 -7.62 -1.55
N TRP A 40 -3.46 -8.15 -1.58
CA TRP A 40 -4.68 -7.36 -1.71
C TRP A 40 -4.88 -6.45 -0.50
N GLY A 41 -4.72 -6.96 0.72
CA GLY A 41 -4.85 -6.19 1.94
C GLY A 41 -3.84 -5.05 2.03
N ALA A 42 -2.58 -5.30 1.68
CA ALA A 42 -1.53 -4.27 1.62
C ALA A 42 -1.84 -3.21 0.56
N ASN A 43 -2.26 -3.63 -0.64
CA ASN A 43 -2.67 -2.72 -1.71
C ASN A 43 -3.89 -1.89 -1.32
N TRP A 44 -4.89 -2.50 -0.67
CA TRP A 44 -6.06 -1.78 -0.19
C TRP A 44 -5.65 -0.75 0.86
N ARG A 45 -4.86 -1.16 1.86
CA ARG A 45 -4.42 -0.31 2.98
C ARG A 45 -3.64 0.93 2.55
N ILE A 46 -2.75 0.81 1.57
CA ILE A 46 -1.95 1.95 1.09
C ILE A 46 -2.74 2.88 0.18
N ASN A 47 -3.70 2.34 -0.59
CA ASN A 47 -4.46 3.13 -1.56
C ASN A 47 -5.71 3.79 -0.96
N SER A 48 -6.26 3.26 0.14
CA SER A 48 -7.49 3.76 0.76
C SER A 48 -7.35 5.09 1.50
N VAL A 49 -6.13 5.50 1.85
CA VAL A 49 -5.85 6.69 2.66
C VAL A 49 -5.53 7.96 1.85
N TRP A 50 -5.52 7.86 0.52
CA TRP A 50 -5.27 9.00 -0.34
C TRP A 50 -6.55 9.75 -0.69
N HIS A 51 -6.52 11.06 -0.50
CA HIS A 51 -7.55 12.02 -0.88
C HIS A 51 -7.20 12.72 -2.19
N ASP A 52 -8.21 13.12 -2.97
CA ASP A 52 -8.00 13.95 -4.16
C ASP A 52 -7.52 15.36 -3.74
N ALA A 53 -6.66 15.99 -4.55
CA ALA A 53 -6.17 17.34 -4.23
C ALA A 53 -7.28 18.41 -4.16
N LYS A 54 -8.48 18.14 -4.69
CA LYS A 54 -9.65 19.01 -4.53
C LYS A 54 -10.24 18.96 -3.13
N GLU A 55 -9.94 17.93 -2.34
CA GLU A 55 -10.32 17.85 -0.93
C GLU A 55 -9.30 18.64 -0.11
N CYS A 56 -9.78 19.54 0.76
CA CYS A 56 -8.94 20.35 1.62
C CYS A 56 -8.55 19.56 2.88
N PRO A 57 -7.24 19.39 3.19
CA PRO A 57 -6.82 18.81 4.45
C PRO A 57 -7.23 19.68 5.64
N GLU A 58 -7.39 19.05 6.79
CA GLU A 58 -7.63 19.74 8.05
C GLU A 58 -6.47 20.69 8.39
N ARG A 59 -6.83 21.84 8.95
CA ARG A 59 -5.87 22.85 9.40
C ARG A 59 -5.02 22.27 10.54
N LYS A 60 -3.74 22.66 10.59
CA LYS A 60 -2.77 22.24 11.64
C LYS A 60 -2.59 20.72 11.79
N ARG A 61 -2.85 19.92 10.75
CA ARG A 61 -2.60 18.48 10.73
C ARG A 61 -1.58 18.18 9.62
N ASN A 62 -0.56 17.37 9.93
CA ASN A 62 0.49 17.06 8.98
C ASN A 62 -0.01 16.07 7.92
N TYR A 63 0.22 16.37 6.65
CA TYR A 63 -0.09 15.47 5.54
C TYR A 63 1.09 15.34 4.57
N LEU A 64 1.15 14.17 3.91
CA LEU A 64 2.04 13.89 2.80
C LEU A 64 1.31 14.21 1.50
N ALA A 65 1.85 15.13 0.70
CA ALA A 65 1.32 15.49 -0.61
C ALA A 65 2.19 14.94 -1.74
N GLN A 66 1.56 14.36 -2.75
CA GLN A 66 2.22 13.99 -4.00
C GLN A 66 2.00 15.08 -5.06
N CYS A 67 3.07 15.56 -5.66
CA CYS A 67 3.06 16.50 -6.77
C CYS A 67 3.07 15.76 -8.12
N LYS A 68 2.58 16.43 -9.17
CA LYS A 68 2.53 15.89 -10.55
C LYS A 68 3.91 15.49 -11.10
N ASN A 69 4.97 16.16 -10.64
CA ASN A 69 6.35 15.85 -11.00
C ASN A 69 6.95 14.63 -10.24
N GLY A 70 6.13 13.91 -9.46
CA GLY A 70 6.54 12.74 -8.69
C GLY A 70 7.19 13.05 -7.33
N ARG A 71 7.38 14.32 -6.97
CA ARG A 71 7.90 14.71 -5.65
C ARG A 71 6.85 14.52 -4.56
N PHE A 72 7.33 14.23 -3.36
CA PHE A 72 6.51 14.17 -2.15
C PHE A 72 6.96 15.25 -1.17
N ASN A 73 6.01 15.92 -0.55
CA ASN A 73 6.26 16.96 0.45
C ASN A 73 5.42 16.70 1.71
N VAL A 74 6.01 16.87 2.88
CA VAL A 74 5.28 16.93 4.14
C VAL A 74 4.88 18.38 4.41
N ILE A 75 3.59 18.62 4.64
CA ILE A 75 3.04 19.97 4.81
C ILE A 75 2.25 20.00 6.13
N PRO A 76 2.50 20.98 7.01
CA PRO A 76 1.90 21.01 8.35
C PRO A 76 0.54 21.72 8.44
N ASP A 77 0.10 22.39 7.38
CA ASP A 77 -1.11 23.22 7.41
C ASP A 77 -1.69 23.46 6.01
N SER A 78 -3.02 23.43 5.87
CA SER A 78 -3.71 23.52 4.58
C SER A 78 -3.91 24.95 4.05
N MET A 79 -3.61 25.99 4.84
CA MET A 79 -3.62 27.43 4.47
C MET A 79 -4.69 27.82 3.41
N ASN A 80 -4.31 28.60 2.39
CA ASN A 80 -5.15 28.92 1.25
C ASN A 80 -5.11 27.75 0.25
N TRP A 81 -5.72 26.62 0.64
CA TRP A 81 -5.63 25.37 -0.09
C TRP A 81 -5.97 25.53 -1.57
N ASP A 82 -7.10 26.17 -1.87
CA ASP A 82 -7.65 26.39 -3.23
C ASP A 82 -6.65 26.98 -4.24
N ASN A 83 -5.69 27.76 -3.74
CA ASN A 83 -4.61 28.32 -4.55
C ASN A 83 -3.32 27.50 -4.41
N PHE A 84 -3.02 27.06 -3.19
CA PHE A 84 -1.78 26.37 -2.87
C PHE A 84 -1.63 25.05 -3.62
N TYR A 85 -2.65 24.17 -3.62
CA TYR A 85 -2.55 22.84 -4.24
C TYR A 85 -2.35 22.94 -5.76
N LYS A 86 -2.93 23.97 -6.40
CA LYS A 86 -2.76 24.25 -7.83
C LYS A 86 -1.35 24.72 -8.15
N LYS A 87 -0.82 25.67 -7.38
CA LYS A 87 0.55 26.20 -7.55
C LYS A 87 1.63 25.16 -7.28
N ALA A 88 1.43 24.32 -6.27
CA ALA A 88 2.33 23.23 -5.92
C ALA A 88 2.11 21.98 -6.79
N GLU A 89 1.15 22.01 -7.72
CA GLU A 89 0.76 20.90 -8.60
C GLU A 89 0.49 19.60 -7.82
N ILE A 90 -0.14 19.69 -6.66
CA ILE A 90 -0.51 18.54 -5.84
C ILE A 90 -1.64 17.78 -6.53
N ILE A 91 -1.51 16.46 -6.61
CA ILE A 91 -2.48 15.56 -7.25
C ILE A 91 -3.26 14.71 -6.25
N ARG A 92 -2.66 14.40 -5.09
CA ARG A 92 -3.31 13.72 -3.97
C ARG A 92 -2.53 13.94 -2.68
N TRP A 93 -3.17 13.68 -1.55
CA TRP A 93 -2.55 13.77 -0.24
C TRP A 93 -3.09 12.71 0.71
N ALA A 94 -2.35 12.38 1.77
CA ALA A 94 -2.78 11.49 2.84
C ALA A 94 -2.25 12.02 4.18
N TYR A 95 -3.01 11.87 5.26
CA TYR A 95 -2.50 12.21 6.59
C TYR A 95 -1.34 11.28 6.96
N ILE A 96 -0.31 11.83 7.63
CA ILE A 96 0.83 11.02 8.06
C ILE A 96 0.38 9.93 9.04
N GLU A 97 -0.53 10.26 9.95
CA GLU A 97 -1.09 9.31 10.92
C GLU A 97 -1.75 8.12 10.23
N ASP A 98 -2.54 8.36 9.18
CA ASP A 98 -3.23 7.32 8.43
C ASP A 98 -2.28 6.48 7.57
N LEU A 99 -1.04 6.92 7.34
CA LEU A 99 -0.01 6.12 6.66
C LEU A 99 0.74 5.19 7.62
N LEU A 100 0.70 5.46 8.92
CA LEU A 100 1.33 4.61 9.91
C LEU A 100 0.48 3.37 10.17
N PRO A 101 1.08 2.21 10.45
CA PRO A 101 0.34 1.07 10.97
C PRO A 101 -0.37 1.52 12.26
N ASN A 102 -1.69 1.39 12.33
CA ASN A 102 -2.37 1.49 13.61
C ASN A 102 -1.93 0.28 14.46
N MET A 103 -1.52 0.53 15.70
CA MET A 103 -1.20 -0.53 16.66
C MET A 103 -2.46 -1.14 17.29
N GLU A 104 -3.63 -0.89 16.72
CA GLU A 104 -4.87 -1.48 17.21
C GLU A 104 -4.95 -2.93 16.73
N ASP A 105 -5.03 -3.83 17.71
CA ASP A 105 -5.17 -5.29 17.59
C ASP A 105 -6.53 -5.72 17.00
#